data_AF-A0A1Z4R5P3-F1
#
_entry.id   AF-A0A1Z4R5P3-F1
#
_cell.length_a   1.000
_cell.length_b   1.000
_cell.length_c   1.000
_cell.angle_alpha   90.00
_cell.angle_beta   90.00
_cell.angle_gamma   90.00
#
_symmetry.space_group_name_H-M   'P 1'
#
loop_
_entity.id
_entity.type
_entity.pdbx_description
1 polymer ?
#
loop_
_entity_poly.entity_id
_entity_poly.type
_entity_poly.pdbx_seq_one_letter_code
_entity_poly.pdbx_strand_id
1 'polypeptide(L)'
;MYINGNGFRAIERITNVNHNTVIRWVKEVGQRLPDNNNNESIPLVAQLDELQTFIGKKNKIWIWTALKKDYSSILEYVIGSRSAETFEKLWKKISDWNCYFWITDGYKVYQKFIPDGDQIISKIGMTRVEG
;
A
#
# COMPACT_ATOMS: atom_id res chain seq x y z
N MET A 1 -16.91 -4.13 10.78
CA MET A 1 -16.41 -3.68 12.10
C MET A 1 -14.89 -3.58 12.14
N TYR A 2 -14.14 -4.68 11.93
CA TYR A 2 -12.67 -4.67 11.99
C TYR A 2 -12.03 -3.71 10.97
N ILE A 3 -12.44 -3.81 9.70
CA ILE A 3 -11.97 -2.91 8.61
C ILE A 3 -12.29 -1.44 8.90
N ASN A 4 -13.31 -1.15 9.71
CA ASN A 4 -13.70 0.21 10.09
C ASN A 4 -12.99 0.68 11.37
N GLY A 5 -11.79 0.16 11.66
CA GLY A 5 -10.94 0.61 12.78
C GLY A 5 -11.27 0.03 14.17
N ASN A 6 -12.22 -0.90 14.29
CA ASN A 6 -12.50 -1.52 15.59
C ASN A 6 -11.49 -2.63 15.90
N GLY A 7 -10.74 -2.49 17.01
CA GLY A 7 -9.88 -3.57 17.51
C GLY A 7 -10.69 -4.83 17.89
N PHE A 8 -10.08 -6.01 17.81
CA PHE A 8 -10.78 -7.29 18.06
C PHE A 8 -11.49 -7.35 19.42
N ARG A 9 -10.88 -6.82 20.48
CA ARG A 9 -11.50 -6.73 21.82
C ARG A 9 -12.65 -5.72 21.89
N ALA A 10 -12.61 -4.67 21.06
CA ALA A 10 -13.73 -3.73 20.97
C ALA A 10 -14.93 -4.40 20.30
N ILE A 11 -14.70 -5.17 19.23
CA ILE A 11 -15.74 -5.96 18.57
C ILE A 11 -16.37 -6.94 19.56
N GLU A 12 -15.55 -7.66 20.33
CA GLU A 12 -16.05 -8.56 21.39
C GLU A 12 -16.97 -7.86 22.38
N ARG A 13 -16.61 -6.67 22.86
CA ARG A 13 -17.48 -5.90 23.78
C ARG A 13 -18.81 -5.48 23.15
N ILE A 14 -18.84 -5.24 21.84
CA ILE A 14 -20.04 -4.79 21.13
C ILE A 14 -20.95 -5.98 20.78
N THR A 15 -20.37 -7.11 20.35
CA THR A 15 -21.13 -8.24 19.81
C THR A 15 -21.26 -9.42 20.77
N ASN A 16 -20.53 -9.38 21.89
CA ASN A 16 -20.35 -10.48 22.84
C ASN A 16 -19.76 -11.77 22.19
N VAL A 17 -19.14 -11.64 21.02
CA VAL A 17 -18.42 -12.73 20.34
C VAL A 17 -16.96 -12.71 20.75
N ASN A 18 -16.41 -13.85 21.18
CA ASN A 18 -15.02 -13.94 21.60
C ASN A 18 -14.05 -13.41 20.52
N HIS A 19 -13.10 -12.55 20.91
CA HIS A 19 -12.18 -11.91 19.98
C HIS A 19 -11.32 -12.90 19.17
N ASN A 20 -11.02 -14.10 19.70
CA ASN A 20 -10.32 -15.14 18.95
C ASN A 20 -11.14 -15.69 17.79
N THR A 21 -12.47 -15.80 17.97
CA THR A 21 -13.38 -16.20 16.89
C THR A 21 -13.40 -15.14 15.78
N VAL A 22 -13.43 -13.85 16.15
CA VAL A 22 -13.36 -12.75 15.18
C VAL A 22 -12.03 -12.76 14.43
N ILE A 23 -10.89 -12.96 15.11
CA ILE A 23 -9.57 -13.09 14.48
C ILE A 23 -9.57 -14.25 13.47
N ARG A 24 -10.13 -15.40 13.82
CA ARG A 24 -10.20 -16.55 12.93
C ARG A 24 -10.98 -16.22 11.65
N TRP A 25 -12.16 -15.62 11.77
CA TRP A 25 -12.95 -15.22 10.61
C TRP A 25 -12.22 -14.21 9.72
N VAL A 26 -11.56 -13.21 10.31
CA VAL A 26 -10.76 -12.24 9.54
C VAL A 26 -9.63 -12.93 8.79
N LYS A 27 -8.94 -13.90 9.40
CA LYS A 27 -7.90 -14.69 8.73
C LYS A 27 -8.46 -15.53 7.59
N GLU A 28 -9.58 -16.22 7.81
CA GLU A 28 -10.24 -17.04 6.79
C GLU A 28 -10.67 -16.22 5.58
N VAL A 29 -11.24 -15.03 5.81
CA VAL A 29 -11.60 -14.10 4.72
C VAL A 29 -10.35 -13.58 4.03
N GLY A 30 -9.33 -13.16 4.78
CA GLY A 30 -8.08 -12.64 4.22
C GLY A 30 -7.38 -13.63 3.30
N GLN A 31 -7.36 -14.92 3.65
CA GLN A 31 -6.77 -15.99 2.83
C GLN A 31 -7.53 -16.26 1.53
N ARG A 32 -8.79 -15.83 1.42
CA ARG A 32 -9.61 -15.99 0.21
C ARG A 32 -9.52 -14.78 -0.72
N LEU A 33 -8.96 -13.66 -0.25
CA LEU A 33 -8.81 -12.47 -1.07
C LEU A 33 -7.66 -12.67 -2.05
N PRO A 34 -7.79 -12.16 -3.29
CA PRO A 34 -6.68 -12.15 -4.23
C PRO A 34 -5.57 -11.22 -3.72
N ASP A 35 -4.32 -11.56 -4.03
CA ASP A 35 -3.15 -10.76 -3.62
C ASP A 35 -3.08 -9.40 -4.32
N ASN A 36 -3.69 -9.27 -5.51
CA ASN A 36 -3.76 -8.03 -6.28
C ASN A 36 -5.12 -7.82 -6.94
N ASN A 37 -5.40 -6.57 -7.30
CA ASN A 37 -6.66 -6.18 -7.92
C ASN A 37 -6.53 -6.31 -9.46
N ASN A 38 -6.50 -7.54 -9.98
CA ASN A 38 -6.31 -7.84 -11.41
C ASN A 38 -7.35 -7.21 -12.38
N ASN A 39 -8.42 -6.62 -11.85
CA ASN A 39 -9.49 -6.01 -12.64
C ASN A 39 -9.27 -4.53 -12.92
N GLU A 40 -8.25 -3.89 -12.35
CA GLU A 40 -7.98 -2.47 -12.62
C GLU A 40 -7.07 -2.30 -13.85
N SER A 41 -7.52 -1.45 -14.77
CA SER A 41 -6.70 -1.05 -15.93
C SER A 41 -5.47 -0.27 -15.47
N ILE A 42 -4.33 -0.52 -16.10
CA ILE A 42 -3.10 0.27 -15.92
C ILE A 42 -3.42 1.76 -16.07
N PRO A 43 -3.04 2.61 -15.08
CA PRO A 43 -3.37 4.03 -15.13
C PRO A 43 -2.41 4.79 -16.04
N LEU A 44 -2.87 5.93 -16.57
CA LEU A 44 -2.01 6.85 -17.31
C LEU A 44 -1.04 7.61 -16.37
N VAL A 45 -1.44 7.81 -15.12
CA VAL A 45 -0.65 8.45 -14.06
C VAL A 45 -0.78 7.64 -12.78
N ALA A 46 0.35 7.24 -12.23
CA ALA A 46 0.43 6.49 -10.99
C ALA A 46 1.16 7.30 -9.90
N GLN A 47 0.78 7.07 -8.66
CA GLN A 47 1.45 7.63 -7.49
C GLN A 47 2.27 6.54 -6.80
N LEU A 48 3.50 6.86 -6.41
CA LEU A 48 4.31 6.00 -5.56
C LEU A 48 4.39 6.62 -4.17
N ASP A 49 4.10 5.82 -3.16
CA ASP A 49 4.10 6.26 -1.77
C ASP A 49 4.51 5.13 -0.81
N GLU A 50 4.86 5.52 0.40
CA GLU A 50 5.37 4.66 1.45
C GLU A 50 4.61 4.86 2.77
N LEU A 51 4.12 3.76 3.35
CA LEU A 51 3.54 3.76 4.69
C LEU A 51 4.48 3.05 5.66
N GLN A 52 4.87 3.74 6.74
CA GLN A 52 5.56 3.12 7.86
C GLN A 52 4.56 2.57 8.86
N THR A 53 4.75 1.32 9.28
CA THR A 53 4.00 0.71 10.38
C THR A 53 4.91 -0.15 11.26
N PHE A 54 4.33 -0.78 12.29
CA PHE A 54 5.04 -1.61 13.26
C PHE A 54 4.43 -3.00 13.35
N ILE A 55 5.29 -4.02 13.42
CA ILE A 55 4.91 -5.38 13.77
C ILE A 55 5.44 -5.69 15.18
N GLY A 56 4.54 -6.09 16.08
CA GLY A 56 4.89 -6.44 17.46
C GLY A 56 5.39 -5.25 18.29
N LYS A 57 6.45 -5.46 19.08
CA LYS A 57 6.86 -4.50 20.12
C LYS A 57 7.57 -3.24 19.61
N LYS A 58 8.11 -3.22 18.37
CA LYS A 58 8.73 -2.04 17.71
C LYS A 58 9.39 -2.31 16.36
N ASN A 59 9.11 -3.45 15.71
CA ASN A 59 9.77 -3.74 14.44
C ASN A 59 9.14 -2.90 13.33
N LYS A 60 9.84 -1.84 12.91
CA LYS A 60 9.41 -0.96 11.82
C LYS A 60 9.40 -1.73 10.51
N ILE A 61 8.33 -1.57 9.76
CA ILE A 61 8.19 -2.09 8.42
C ILE A 61 7.60 -1.01 7.52
N TRP A 62 7.93 -1.09 6.23
CA TRP A 62 7.43 -0.19 5.21
C TRP A 62 6.58 -0.96 4.22
N ILE A 63 5.47 -0.34 3.84
CA ILE A 63 4.61 -0.79 2.76
C ILE A 63 4.82 0.22 1.63
N TRP A 64 5.49 -0.21 0.57
CA TRP A 64 5.61 0.57 -0.66
C TRP A 64 4.38 0.31 -1.51
N THR A 65 3.77 1.35 -2.04
CA THR A 65 2.50 1.28 -2.77
C THR A 65 2.59 2.00 -4.11
N ALA A 66 1.91 1.44 -5.11
CA ALA A 66 1.60 2.10 -6.37
C ALA A 66 0.09 2.31 -6.44
N LEU A 67 -0.34 3.57 -6.53
CA LEU A 67 -1.74 3.96 -6.51
C LEU A 67 -2.18 4.58 -7.83
N LYS A 68 -3.45 4.40 -8.17
CA LYS A 68 -4.11 5.15 -9.24
C LYS A 68 -4.61 6.49 -8.70
N LYS A 69 -4.20 7.61 -9.31
CA LYS A 69 -4.53 8.96 -8.81
C LYS A 69 -6.04 9.23 -8.74
N ASP A 70 -6.81 8.79 -9.72
CA ASP A 70 -8.22 9.17 -9.86
C ASP A 70 -9.14 8.54 -8.80
N TYR A 71 -8.76 7.37 -8.28
CA TYR A 71 -9.60 6.57 -7.38
C TYR A 71 -8.94 6.26 -6.04
N SER A 72 -7.67 6.64 -5.86
CA SER A 72 -6.86 6.28 -4.69
C SER A 72 -6.81 4.77 -4.42
N SER A 73 -7.05 3.94 -5.45
CA SER A 73 -6.91 2.49 -5.38
C SER A 73 -5.45 2.08 -5.33
N ILE A 74 -5.10 1.17 -4.42
CA ILE A 74 -3.81 0.50 -4.41
C ILE A 74 -3.83 -0.57 -5.51
N LEU A 75 -2.98 -0.41 -6.51
CA LEU A 75 -2.84 -1.34 -7.62
C LEU A 75 -1.83 -2.45 -7.29
N GLU A 76 -0.69 -2.04 -6.73
CA GLU A 76 0.38 -2.95 -6.32
C GLU A 76 1.03 -2.45 -5.03
N TYR A 77 1.57 -3.40 -4.25
CA TYR A 77 2.34 -3.08 -3.07
C TYR A 77 3.44 -4.11 -2.79
N VAL A 78 4.45 -3.69 -2.03
CA VAL A 78 5.51 -4.56 -1.50
C VAL A 78 5.80 -4.18 -0.05
N ILE A 79 5.90 -5.17 0.82
CA ILE A 79 6.22 -4.99 2.23
C ILE A 79 7.71 -5.30 2.46
N GLY A 80 8.40 -4.44 3.21
CA GLY A 80 9.78 -4.67 3.59
C GLY A 80 10.40 -3.50 4.34
N SER A 81 11.61 -3.09 3.94
CA SER A 81 12.32 -1.98 4.57
C SER A 81 12.20 -0.69 3.75
N ARG A 82 12.62 0.45 4.31
CA ARG A 82 12.74 1.71 3.56
C ARG A 82 13.97 1.76 2.64
N SER A 83 14.30 0.63 2.00
CA SER A 83 15.50 0.50 1.17
C SER A 83 15.16 0.57 -0.31
N ALA A 84 16.14 0.97 -1.11
CA ALA A 84 16.07 0.90 -2.57
C ALA A 84 15.83 -0.54 -3.06
N GLU A 85 16.42 -1.55 -2.41
CA GLU A 85 16.23 -2.97 -2.74
C GLU A 85 14.76 -3.41 -2.57
N THR A 86 14.08 -2.91 -1.53
CA THR A 86 12.66 -3.22 -1.32
C THR A 86 11.81 -2.52 -2.39
N PHE A 87 12.13 -1.27 -2.71
CA PHE A 87 11.44 -0.53 -3.75
C PHE A 87 11.65 -1.14 -5.15
N GLU A 88 12.84 -1.66 -5.46
CA GLU A 88 13.12 -2.33 -6.73
C GLU A 88 12.15 -3.50 -6.99
N LYS A 89 11.76 -4.23 -5.94
CA LYS A 89 10.76 -5.31 -6.05
C LYS A 89 9.40 -4.78 -6.48
N LEU A 90 9.01 -3.60 -6.00
CA LEU A 90 7.79 -2.93 -6.46
C LEU A 90 7.97 -2.44 -7.90
N TRP A 91 9.11 -1.80 -8.20
CA TRP A 91 9.41 -1.28 -9.53
C TRP A 91 9.33 -2.36 -10.60
N LYS A 92 9.92 -3.54 -10.36
CA LYS A 92 9.85 -4.70 -11.27
C LYS A 92 8.44 -5.16 -11.62
N LYS A 93 7.44 -4.89 -10.77
CA LYS A 93 6.03 -5.23 -11.05
C LYS A 93 5.33 -4.19 -11.90
N ILE A 94 5.77 -2.93 -11.82
CA ILE A 94 5.04 -1.77 -12.34
C ILE A 94 5.81 -1.02 -13.43
N SER A 95 7.08 -1.36 -13.70
CA SER A 95 7.92 -0.70 -14.70
C SER A 95 7.37 -0.86 -16.11
N ASP A 96 6.66 -1.95 -16.37
CA ASP A 96 6.05 -2.25 -17.66
C ASP A 96 4.68 -1.57 -17.83
N TRP A 97 4.23 -0.84 -16.81
CA TRP A 97 3.04 -0.01 -16.94
C TRP A 97 3.38 1.16 -17.85
N ASN A 98 2.60 1.32 -18.92
CA ASN A 98 2.74 2.45 -19.85
C ASN A 98 2.18 3.75 -19.23
N CYS A 99 2.61 4.06 -18.01
CA CYS A 99 2.31 5.28 -17.28
C CYS A 99 3.12 6.43 -17.91
N TYR A 100 2.47 7.57 -18.16
CA TYR A 100 3.16 8.77 -18.62
C TYR A 100 3.95 9.44 -17.49
N PHE A 101 3.42 9.42 -16.26
CA PHE A 101 4.05 10.09 -15.12
C PHE A 101 3.88 9.32 -13.82
N TRP A 102 4.91 9.42 -12.97
CA TRP A 102 4.96 8.90 -11.61
C TRP A 102 4.97 10.06 -10.61
N ILE A 103 3.92 10.18 -9.80
CA ILE A 103 3.82 11.19 -8.74
C ILE A 103 4.46 10.65 -7.48
N THR A 104 5.42 11.38 -6.91
CA THR A 104 6.08 10.98 -5.65
C THR A 104 6.35 12.18 -4.73
N ASP A 105 6.73 11.90 -3.49
CA ASP A 105 7.10 12.92 -2.48
C ASP A 105 8.51 13.51 -2.67
N GLY A 106 9.27 12.98 -3.65
CA GLY A 106 10.65 13.37 -3.95
C GLY A 106 11.72 12.60 -3.17
N TYR A 107 11.40 11.47 -2.52
CA TYR A 107 12.42 10.66 -1.86
C TYR A 107 13.49 10.15 -2.84
N LYS A 108 14.76 10.13 -2.39
CA LYS A 108 15.94 9.85 -3.24
C LYS A 108 15.96 8.45 -3.86
N VAL A 109 15.15 7.52 -3.34
CA VAL A 109 15.06 6.17 -3.92
C VAL A 109 14.44 6.23 -5.31
N TYR A 110 13.44 7.08 -5.54
CA TYR A 110 12.70 7.15 -6.82
C TYR A 110 13.60 7.50 -8.01
N GLN A 111 14.51 8.46 -7.83
CA GLN A 111 15.46 8.92 -8.85
C GLN A 111 16.42 7.82 -9.34
N LYS A 112 16.54 6.70 -8.62
CA LYS A 112 17.39 5.58 -9.04
C LYS A 112 16.72 4.66 -10.06
N PHE A 113 15.41 4.75 -10.21
CA PHE A 113 14.61 3.79 -10.98
C PHE A 113 13.72 4.47 -12.01
N ILE A 114 13.13 5.62 -11.67
CA ILE A 114 12.25 6.36 -12.58
C ILE A 114 13.11 7.13 -13.59
N PRO A 115 12.84 7.01 -14.90
CA PRO A 115 13.56 7.77 -15.92
C PRO A 115 13.44 9.28 -15.71
N ASP A 116 14.48 10.02 -16.12
CA ASP A 116 14.49 11.47 -16.07
C ASP A 116 13.35 12.06 -16.93
N GLY A 117 12.51 12.89 -16.31
CA GLY A 117 11.34 13.51 -16.96
C GLY A 117 10.01 12.83 -16.67
N ASP A 118 10.02 11.57 -16.22
CA ASP A 118 8.78 10.81 -15.92
C ASP A 118 8.31 11.02 -14.47
N GLN A 119 9.17 11.56 -13.60
CA GLN A 119 8.84 11.83 -12.20
C GLN A 119 8.25 13.24 -12.02
N ILE A 120 7.06 13.31 -11.43
CA ILE A 120 6.46 14.57 -10.94
C ILE A 120 6.55 14.59 -9.41
N ILE A 121 7.39 15.46 -8.86
CA ILE A 121 7.50 15.65 -7.41
C ILE A 121 6.38 16.60 -6.97
N SER A 122 5.45 16.11 -6.15
CA SER A 122 4.36 16.95 -5.64
C SER A 122 3.87 16.48 -4.28
N LYS A 123 3.95 17.35 -3.27
CA LYS A 123 3.37 17.10 -1.94
C LYS A 123 1.86 17.38 -1.87
N ILE A 124 1.34 18.20 -2.78
CA ILE A 124 -0.07 18.63 -2.81
C ILE A 124 -0.91 17.66 -3.64
N GLY A 125 -0.31 17.03 -4.66
CA GLY A 125 -0.99 16.10 -5.58
C GLY A 125 -1.02 14.64 -5.13
N MET A 126 -0.50 14.32 -3.94
CA MET A 126 -0.45 12.97 -3.39
C MET A 126 -1.70 12.67 -2.56
N THR A 127 -2.31 11.51 -2.82
CA THR A 127 -3.25 10.90 -1.87
C THR A 127 -2.45 10.46 -0.65
N ARG A 128 -2.86 10.90 0.55
CA ARG A 128 -2.27 10.38 1.78
C ARG A 128 -2.69 8.94 1.99
N VAL A 129 -1.72 8.03 1.96
CA VAL A 129 -1.92 6.67 2.46
C VAL A 129 -1.65 6.68 3.98
N GLU A 130 -2.47 7.42 4.73
CA GLU A 130 -2.39 7.48 6.21
C GLU A 130 -3.45 6.55 6.83
N GLY A 131 -3.14 6.04 8.02
CA GLY A 131 -4.08 5.38 8.94
C GLY A 131 -4.10 6.10 10.28
#